data_AF-A0A0A3HWH8-F1
#
_entry.id   AF-A0A0A3HWH8-F1
#
_cell.length_a   1.000
_cell.length_b   1.000
_cell.length_c   1.000
_cell.angle_alpha   90.00
_cell.angle_beta   90.00
_cell.angle_gamma   90.00
#
_symmetry.space_group_name_H-M   'P 1'
#
loop_
_entity.id
_entity.type
_entity.pdbx_description
1 polymer ?
#
loop_
_entity_poly.entity_id
_entity_poly.type
_entity_poly.pdbx_seq_one_letter_code
_entity_poly.pdbx_strand_id
1 'polypeptide(L)'
;MKKYWKTLLISLVIITTIGTYYIQAPIASKNAISFNIETISGNKKEIENHIIEASYLSGNIHRQLYISKDGSTNRMSDSIVNEILPLSSIPRSFQKYIQEHRNFMRGKELVPSNYYEDESRLIYGTIANKNKKIIKGEPLTFQIEILDKDTNDHSSFEINTPALESIEWINVNDLRVDNGKIKILSTNFLLHGGEELHVYTFDEDTKQIEGDRIIAKSNPEERIVSGIRIFNNFNNFKNENYYLYLEKNDNDSGYGNSKGITSQLFLYNNTTNEVEELKLPEELEPHMNYMTLEGKDIFIPVPLAHGLKLNRYNIESKQWEEPLNFNYSSTTNDKEHPFLQLINGKLYAVSRVSDGHLLFIGDLLNGKTLYEGKITDENRENFDRDYSLYIEQLYLAE
;
A
#
# COMPACT_ATOMS: atom_id res chain seq x y z
N MET A 1 -9.05 21.29 62.83
CA MET A 1 -9.01 20.25 61.78
C MET A 1 -8.75 20.76 60.35
N LYS A 2 -8.28 22.01 60.14
CA LYS A 2 -7.95 22.54 58.78
C LYS A 2 -6.48 22.36 58.36
N LYS A 3 -5.60 21.92 59.26
CA LYS A 3 -4.14 21.91 59.04
C LYS A 3 -3.61 20.66 58.33
N TYR A 4 -4.33 19.53 58.41
CA TYR A 4 -3.92 18.24 57.82
C TYR A 4 -4.74 17.80 56.60
N TRP A 5 -5.76 18.58 56.21
CA TRP A 5 -6.64 18.23 55.08
C TRP A 5 -5.88 18.16 53.75
N LYS A 6 -4.87 19.04 53.57
CA LYS A 6 -4.00 19.01 52.38
C LYS A 6 -3.14 17.75 52.34
N THR A 7 -2.61 17.31 53.48
CA THR A 7 -1.81 16.08 53.57
C THR A 7 -2.68 14.85 53.32
N LEU A 8 -3.89 14.82 53.89
CA LEU A 8 -4.84 13.73 53.66
C LEU A 8 -5.26 13.64 52.19
N LEU A 9 -5.48 14.78 51.53
CA LEU A 9 -5.78 14.85 50.10
C LEU A 9 -4.61 14.32 49.25
N ILE A 10 -3.37 14.72 49.56
CA ILE A 10 -2.18 14.25 48.84
C ILE A 10 -2.00 12.74 48.99
N SER A 11 -2.17 12.21 50.20
CA SER A 11 -2.10 10.77 50.45
C SER A 11 -3.21 10.00 49.74
N LEU A 12 -4.44 10.53 49.71
CA LEU A 12 -5.54 9.93 48.95
C LEU A 12 -5.21 9.91 47.45
N VAL A 13 -4.71 11.01 46.89
CA VAL A 13 -4.31 11.06 45.48
C VAL A 13 -3.23 10.03 45.19
N ILE A 14 -2.16 9.96 45.98
CA ILE A 14 -1.08 8.97 45.78
C ILE A 14 -1.61 7.54 45.81
N ILE A 15 -2.44 7.18 46.81
CA ILE A 15 -3.01 5.83 46.92
C ILE A 15 -3.94 5.54 45.73
N THR A 16 -4.73 6.52 45.30
CA THR A 16 -5.63 6.35 44.16
C THR A 16 -4.84 6.17 42.88
N THR A 17 -3.82 7.00 42.62
CA THR A 17 -2.98 6.92 41.41
C THR A 17 -2.22 5.60 41.35
N ILE A 18 -1.58 5.18 42.45
CA ILE A 18 -0.87 3.91 42.55
C ILE A 18 -1.86 2.74 42.40
N GLY A 19 -3.00 2.78 43.10
CA GLY A 19 -4.04 1.77 43.01
C GLY A 19 -4.61 1.63 41.59
N THR A 20 -4.92 2.74 40.93
CA THR A 20 -5.38 2.73 39.53
C THR A 20 -4.30 2.20 38.59
N TYR A 21 -3.03 2.56 38.79
CA TYR A 21 -1.93 2.05 37.97
C TYR A 21 -1.79 0.53 38.10
N TYR A 22 -1.81 0.00 39.33
CA TYR A 22 -1.68 -1.44 39.58
C TYR A 22 -2.93 -2.26 39.24
N ILE A 23 -4.12 -1.63 39.14
CA ILE A 23 -5.33 -2.28 38.65
C ILE A 23 -5.40 -2.21 37.12
N GLN A 24 -4.95 -1.12 36.50
CA GLN A 24 -4.95 -0.97 35.04
C GLN A 24 -3.89 -1.84 34.35
N ALA A 25 -2.70 -2.01 34.93
CA ALA A 25 -1.63 -2.79 34.29
C ALA A 25 -2.03 -4.27 34.02
N PRO A 26 -2.66 -5.01 34.96
CA PRO A 26 -3.16 -6.38 34.70
C PRO A 26 -4.36 -6.43 33.74
N ILE A 27 -5.19 -5.39 33.69
CA ILE A 27 -6.34 -5.31 32.77
C ILE A 27 -5.88 -5.00 31.35
N ALA A 28 -4.84 -4.17 31.20
CA ALA A 28 -4.17 -3.92 29.93
C ALA A 28 -3.44 -5.16 29.42
N SER A 29 -2.78 -5.93 30.29
CA SER A 29 -2.07 -7.15 29.91
C SER A 29 -3.00 -8.32 29.56
N LYS A 30 -4.15 -8.46 30.23
CA LYS A 30 -5.14 -9.52 29.93
C LYS A 30 -5.79 -9.38 28.56
N ASN A 31 -5.81 -8.17 28.00
CA ASN A 31 -6.34 -7.88 26.67
C ASN A 31 -5.23 -7.62 25.63
N ALA A 32 -3.98 -7.97 25.94
CA ALA A 32 -2.86 -7.84 25.02
C ALA A 32 -2.83 -9.05 24.09
N ILE A 33 -3.18 -8.79 22.83
CA ILE A 33 -3.00 -9.76 21.75
C ILE A 33 -1.51 -9.76 21.41
N SER A 34 -0.88 -10.93 21.49
CA SER A 34 0.54 -11.10 21.15
C SER A 34 0.71 -12.23 20.14
N PHE A 35 1.42 -11.93 19.06
CA PHE A 35 1.82 -12.88 18.04
C PHE A 35 3.34 -13.01 18.02
N ASN A 36 3.81 -14.25 17.84
CA ASN A 36 5.21 -14.56 17.62
C ASN A 36 5.43 -15.29 16.29
N ILE A 37 6.64 -15.16 15.75
CA ILE A 37 7.08 -15.88 14.56
C ILE A 37 8.06 -16.97 14.98
N GLU A 38 7.64 -18.23 14.87
CA GLU A 38 8.50 -19.40 15.08
C GLU A 38 9.08 -19.86 13.75
N THR A 39 10.41 -19.93 13.63
CA THR A 39 11.04 -20.48 12.42
C THR A 39 10.78 -21.98 12.30
N ILE A 40 10.25 -22.41 11.15
CA ILE A 40 10.12 -23.82 10.78
C ILE A 40 11.36 -24.27 10.02
N SER A 41 11.75 -23.53 8.97
CA SER A 41 12.86 -23.89 8.10
C SER A 41 13.50 -22.65 7.43
N GLY A 42 14.70 -22.83 6.85
CA GLY A 42 15.39 -21.78 6.10
C GLY A 42 16.24 -20.83 6.93
N ASN A 43 16.62 -19.70 6.33
CA ASN A 43 17.57 -18.74 6.88
C ASN A 43 16.84 -17.68 7.75
N LYS A 44 17.10 -17.64 9.06
CA LYS A 44 16.47 -16.67 9.97
C LYS A 44 16.75 -15.21 9.62
N LYS A 45 17.86 -14.93 8.93
CA LYS A 45 18.18 -13.57 8.48
C LYS A 45 17.15 -13.01 7.50
N GLU A 46 16.38 -13.87 6.85
CA GLU A 46 15.32 -13.47 5.91
C GLU A 46 14.15 -12.77 6.60
N ILE A 47 14.03 -12.84 7.92
CA ILE A 47 12.95 -12.18 8.69
C ILE A 47 13.48 -11.20 9.77
N GLU A 48 14.80 -11.03 9.90
CA GLU A 48 15.39 -10.23 10.98
C GLU A 48 14.96 -8.77 10.95
N ASN A 49 14.81 -8.21 9.75
CA ASN A 49 14.47 -6.82 9.51
C ASN A 49 13.08 -6.68 8.90
N HIS A 50 12.15 -7.58 9.21
CA HIS A 50 10.82 -7.58 8.62
C HIS A 50 9.76 -7.27 9.64
N ILE A 51 8.82 -6.43 9.23
CA ILE A 51 7.65 -6.08 10.02
C ILE A 51 6.41 -6.35 9.18
N ILE A 52 5.50 -7.13 9.74
CA ILE A 52 4.23 -7.48 9.14
C ILE A 52 3.17 -6.60 9.80
N GLU A 53 2.53 -5.73 9.03
CA GLU A 53 1.35 -5.00 9.45
C GLU A 53 0.11 -5.86 9.24
N ALA A 54 -0.65 -6.03 10.31
CA ALA A 54 -1.82 -6.89 10.31
C ALA A 54 -2.96 -6.26 11.09
N SER A 55 -4.18 -6.63 10.70
CA SER A 55 -5.41 -6.35 11.41
C SER A 55 -5.97 -7.63 12.02
N TYR A 56 -6.07 -7.66 13.33
CA TYR A 56 -6.74 -8.70 14.08
C TYR A 56 -8.23 -8.39 14.20
N LEU A 57 -9.06 -9.37 13.86
CA LEU A 57 -10.50 -9.34 14.04
C LEU A 57 -10.97 -10.54 14.87
N SER A 58 -11.62 -10.28 16.00
CA SER A 58 -12.33 -11.31 16.78
C SER A 58 -13.60 -10.70 17.38
N GLY A 59 -14.76 -11.17 16.93
CA GLY A 59 -16.05 -10.56 17.27
C GLY A 59 -16.07 -9.07 16.91
N ASN A 60 -16.23 -8.20 17.93
CA ASN A 60 -16.23 -6.75 17.77
C ASN A 60 -14.85 -6.10 17.97
N ILE A 61 -13.80 -6.89 18.23
CA ILE A 61 -12.45 -6.39 18.45
C ILE A 61 -11.76 -6.29 17.09
N HIS A 62 -11.47 -5.06 16.68
CA HIS A 62 -10.63 -4.75 15.53
C HIS A 62 -9.37 -4.04 16.00
N ARG A 63 -8.18 -4.60 15.73
CA ARG A 63 -6.90 -4.03 16.18
C ARG A 63 -5.83 -4.15 15.11
N GLN A 64 -5.18 -3.03 14.83
CA GLN A 64 -3.95 -3.02 14.06
C GLN A 64 -2.75 -3.32 14.94
N LEU A 65 -1.87 -4.17 14.45
CA LEU A 65 -0.67 -4.62 15.12
C LEU A 65 0.47 -4.83 14.12
N TYR A 66 1.69 -4.72 14.62
CA TYR A 66 2.91 -5.05 13.88
C TYR A 66 3.47 -6.34 14.45
N ILE A 67 3.79 -7.31 13.60
CA ILE A 67 4.45 -8.56 13.97
C ILE A 67 5.87 -8.55 13.43
N SER A 68 6.84 -8.86 14.28
CA SER A 68 8.25 -9.00 13.91
C SER A 68 8.82 -10.29 14.52
N LYS A 69 10.09 -10.57 14.25
CA LYS A 69 10.80 -11.68 14.91
C LYS A 69 10.87 -11.55 16.45
N ASP A 70 10.75 -10.34 16.98
CA ASP A 70 10.81 -10.06 18.41
C ASP A 70 9.40 -10.04 19.06
N GLY A 71 8.37 -10.44 18.30
CA GLY A 71 6.97 -10.49 18.72
C GLY A 71 6.11 -9.38 18.12
N SER A 72 4.90 -9.22 18.64
CA SER A 72 3.95 -8.22 18.14
C SER A 72 3.76 -7.04 19.06
N THR A 73 3.62 -5.86 18.47
CA THR A 73 3.31 -4.60 19.17
C THR A 73 1.96 -4.07 18.69
N ASN A 74 1.11 -3.61 19.62
CA ASN A 74 -0.17 -2.99 19.27
C ASN A 74 0.04 -1.52 18.90
N ARG A 75 -0.59 -1.06 17.81
CA ARG A 75 -0.53 0.35 17.37
C ARG A 75 -1.06 1.34 18.42
N MET A 76 -1.93 0.86 19.33
CA MET A 76 -2.54 1.64 20.41
C MET A 76 -1.82 1.54 21.76
N SER A 77 -0.80 0.69 21.94
CA SER A 77 -0.16 0.50 23.26
C SER A 77 1.02 1.44 23.54
N ASP A 78 1.48 2.19 22.55
CA ASP A 78 2.64 3.05 22.71
C ASP A 78 2.22 4.42 23.27
N SER A 79 2.30 4.56 24.60
CA SER A 79 2.40 5.84 25.35
C SER A 79 1.29 6.88 25.17
N ILE A 80 0.77 7.38 26.31
CA ILE A 80 -0.07 8.58 26.42
C ILE A 80 0.53 9.80 25.67
N VAL A 81 1.86 9.82 25.44
CA VAL A 81 2.55 10.86 24.67
C VAL A 81 2.27 10.75 23.15
N ASN A 82 2.12 9.54 22.59
CA ASN A 82 1.69 9.34 21.20
C ASN A 82 0.16 9.43 21.03
N GLU A 83 -0.58 9.54 22.13
CA GLU A 83 -2.01 9.90 22.12
C GLU A 83 -2.19 11.42 21.98
N ILE A 84 -1.19 12.21 22.43
CA ILE A 84 -1.17 13.68 22.33
C ILE A 84 -0.55 14.16 21.02
N LEU A 85 0.40 13.40 20.45
CA LEU A 85 0.95 13.63 19.12
C LEU A 85 0.45 12.50 18.22
N PRO A 86 -0.34 12.76 17.16
CA PRO A 86 -0.92 11.74 16.28
C PRO A 86 0.15 11.12 15.34
N LEU A 87 1.28 10.70 15.90
CA LEU A 87 2.31 9.94 15.20
C LEU A 87 1.86 8.50 14.96
N SER A 88 0.90 8.00 15.73
CA SER A 88 0.34 6.66 15.58
C SER A 88 -0.44 6.48 14.27
N SER A 89 -0.90 7.54 13.59
CA SER A 89 -1.55 7.44 12.27
C SER A 89 -0.58 7.58 11.09
N ILE A 90 0.72 7.79 11.32
CA ILE A 90 1.71 8.00 10.27
C ILE A 90 2.12 6.65 9.68
N PRO A 91 2.00 6.45 8.35
CA PRO A 91 2.51 5.25 7.70
C PRO A 91 4.02 5.11 7.97
N ARG A 92 4.48 3.89 8.25
CA ARG A 92 5.87 3.65 8.66
C ARG A 92 6.89 4.17 7.63
N SER A 93 6.54 4.04 6.36
CA SER A 93 7.33 4.52 5.23
C SER A 93 7.60 6.04 5.27
N PHE A 94 6.81 6.83 6.01
CA PHE A 94 7.01 8.27 6.17
C PHE A 94 7.77 8.69 7.43
N GLN A 95 8.04 7.77 8.36
CA GLN A 95 8.62 8.12 9.66
C GLN A 95 10.00 8.77 9.51
N LYS A 96 10.84 8.23 8.63
CA LYS A 96 12.17 8.77 8.32
C LYS A 96 12.10 10.20 7.82
N TYR A 97 11.30 10.48 6.80
CA TYR A 97 11.16 11.84 6.24
C TYR A 97 10.60 12.83 7.26
N ILE A 98 9.72 12.39 8.16
CA ILE A 98 9.18 13.27 9.21
C ILE A 98 10.22 13.57 10.29
N GLN A 99 11.11 12.62 10.58
CA GLN A 99 12.22 12.82 11.52
C GLN A 99 13.33 13.69 10.92
N GLU A 100 13.74 13.41 9.69
CA GLU A 100 14.85 14.08 9.01
C GLU A 100 14.44 15.44 8.42
N HIS A 101 13.23 15.54 7.87
CA HIS A 101 12.76 16.68 7.06
C HIS A 101 11.40 17.22 7.54
N ARG A 102 11.21 17.36 8.85
CA ARG A 102 9.94 17.76 9.49
C ARG A 102 9.28 19.00 8.90
N ASN A 103 10.07 20.03 8.57
CA ASN A 103 9.55 21.28 8.03
C ASN A 103 8.92 21.08 6.64
N PHE A 104 9.58 20.28 5.80
CA PHE A 104 9.08 19.91 4.48
C PHE A 104 7.82 19.06 4.62
N MET A 105 7.82 18.02 5.46
CA MET A 105 6.68 17.11 5.60
C MET A 105 5.41 17.74 6.18
N ARG A 106 5.52 18.88 6.87
CA ARG A 106 4.39 19.51 7.56
C ARG A 106 3.33 19.98 6.57
N GLY A 107 2.10 19.49 6.75
CA GLY A 107 0.93 19.90 5.96
C GLY A 107 0.77 19.14 4.64
N LYS A 108 1.68 18.20 4.34
CA LYS A 108 1.60 17.33 3.17
C LYS A 108 0.85 16.06 3.51
N GLU A 109 0.19 15.50 2.51
CA GLU A 109 -0.43 14.18 2.64
C GLU A 109 0.62 13.08 2.64
N LEU A 110 0.43 12.07 3.48
CA LEU A 110 1.37 10.96 3.63
C LEU A 110 0.96 9.79 2.72
N VAL A 111 0.92 10.07 1.42
CA VAL A 111 0.59 9.11 0.36
C VAL A 111 1.80 8.97 -0.57
N PRO A 112 2.44 7.79 -0.70
CA PRO A 112 3.71 7.66 -1.43
C PRO A 112 3.65 8.11 -2.88
N SER A 113 2.53 7.90 -3.58
CA SER A 113 2.33 8.35 -4.97
C SER A 113 2.45 9.85 -5.19
N ASN A 114 2.36 10.67 -4.13
CA ASN A 114 2.56 12.11 -4.21
C ASN A 114 4.05 12.51 -4.10
N TYR A 115 4.98 11.56 -3.96
CA TYR A 115 6.38 11.84 -3.71
C TYR A 115 7.29 11.17 -4.73
N TYR A 116 8.39 11.86 -5.02
CA TYR A 116 9.51 11.34 -5.77
C TYR A 116 10.79 11.62 -4.97
N GLU A 117 11.67 10.64 -4.88
CA GLU A 117 12.97 10.80 -4.23
C GLU A 117 14.11 10.40 -5.18
N ASP A 118 15.15 11.22 -5.21
CA ASP A 118 16.47 10.88 -5.74
C ASP A 118 17.56 11.08 -4.66
N GLU A 119 18.83 10.94 -5.04
CA GLU A 119 19.94 11.10 -4.11
C GLU A 119 19.98 12.49 -3.45
N SER A 120 19.62 13.53 -4.21
CA SER A 120 19.75 14.94 -3.84
C SER A 120 18.45 15.61 -3.40
N ARG A 121 17.30 15.09 -3.84
CA ARG A 121 16.00 15.78 -3.69
C ARG A 121 14.89 14.86 -3.21
N LEU A 122 13.95 15.45 -2.47
CA LEU A 122 12.63 14.89 -2.21
C LEU A 122 11.58 15.85 -2.78
N ILE A 123 10.75 15.38 -3.69
CA ILE A 123 9.76 16.18 -4.39
C ILE A 123 8.38 15.72 -3.97
N TYR A 124 7.50 16.67 -3.69
CA TYR A 124 6.09 16.45 -3.39
C TYR A 124 5.25 17.10 -4.48
N GLY A 125 4.30 16.34 -5.03
CA GLY A 125 3.38 16.77 -6.07
C GLY A 125 1.95 16.42 -5.68
N THR A 126 1.05 17.40 -5.75
CA THR A 126 -0.37 17.20 -5.48
C THR A 126 -1.19 18.15 -6.35
N ILE A 127 -2.51 17.99 -6.27
CA ILE A 127 -3.48 18.87 -6.92
C ILE A 127 -4.22 19.62 -5.81
N ALA A 128 -4.05 20.94 -5.75
CA ALA A 128 -4.54 21.78 -4.66
C ALA A 128 -6.08 21.77 -4.56
N ASN A 129 -6.77 21.61 -5.68
CA ASN A 129 -8.23 21.57 -5.77
C ASN A 129 -8.82 20.16 -5.96
N LYS A 130 -8.07 19.07 -5.68
CA LYS A 130 -8.53 17.69 -5.92
C LYS A 130 -9.79 17.25 -5.18
N ASN A 131 -10.09 17.89 -4.04
CA ASN A 131 -11.27 17.60 -3.22
C ASN A 131 -12.49 18.43 -3.65
N LYS A 132 -12.39 19.19 -4.75
CA LYS A 132 -13.47 20.00 -5.30
C LYS A 132 -13.85 19.44 -6.66
N LYS A 133 -15.13 19.53 -6.98
CA LYS A 133 -15.60 19.33 -8.36
C LYS A 133 -15.02 20.45 -9.23
N ILE A 134 -14.44 20.08 -10.36
CA ILE A 134 -13.84 21.01 -11.31
C ILE A 134 -14.69 20.96 -12.58
N ILE A 135 -15.19 22.10 -13.02
CA ILE A 135 -15.99 22.18 -14.25
C ILE A 135 -15.04 22.36 -15.43
N LYS A 136 -15.38 21.79 -16.59
CA LYS A 136 -14.64 21.99 -17.84
C LYS A 136 -14.26 23.46 -18.05
N GLY A 137 -12.97 23.70 -18.29
CA GLY A 137 -12.40 25.04 -18.47
C GLY A 137 -11.99 25.77 -17.19
N GLU A 138 -12.38 25.28 -16.01
CA GLU A 138 -11.82 25.77 -14.74
C GLU A 138 -10.36 25.33 -14.58
N PRO A 139 -9.54 26.11 -13.85
CA PRO A 139 -8.16 25.74 -13.61
C PRO A 139 -8.06 24.53 -12.68
N LEU A 140 -7.33 23.52 -13.12
CA LEU A 140 -6.72 22.47 -12.32
C LEU A 140 -5.35 22.98 -11.82
N THR A 141 -5.16 23.05 -10.50
CA THR A 141 -3.94 23.63 -9.92
C THR A 141 -3.04 22.54 -9.36
N PHE A 142 -1.92 22.31 -10.02
CA PHE A 142 -0.84 21.46 -9.52
C PHE A 142 0.04 22.26 -8.56
N GLN A 143 0.33 21.66 -7.40
CA GLN A 143 1.27 22.21 -6.43
C GLN A 143 2.46 21.25 -6.35
N ILE A 144 3.65 21.78 -6.61
CA ILE A 144 4.90 21.03 -6.57
C ILE A 144 5.84 21.71 -5.57
N GLU A 145 6.40 20.92 -4.66
CA GLU A 145 7.41 21.35 -3.70
C GLU A 145 8.66 20.47 -3.82
N ILE A 146 9.83 21.08 -3.80
CA ILE A 146 11.12 20.41 -3.97
C ILE A 146 11.97 20.72 -2.75
N LEU A 147 12.40 19.67 -2.04
CA LEU A 147 13.37 19.71 -0.95
C LEU A 147 14.74 19.34 -1.49
N ASP A 148 15.74 20.14 -1.16
CA ASP A 148 17.15 19.78 -1.26
C ASP A 148 17.57 19.05 0.03
N LYS A 149 18.02 17.80 -0.09
CA LYS A 149 18.30 16.92 1.05
C LYS A 149 19.58 17.29 1.79
N ASP A 150 20.52 17.96 1.13
CA ASP A 150 21.81 18.37 1.71
C ASP A 150 21.67 19.64 2.55
N THR A 151 20.90 20.61 2.06
CA THR A 151 20.69 21.91 2.70
C THR A 151 19.44 21.97 3.56
N ASN A 152 18.49 21.06 3.33
CA ASN A 152 17.14 21.05 3.91
C ASN A 152 16.31 22.29 3.53
N ASP A 153 16.75 23.05 2.53
CA ASP A 153 16.00 24.15 1.93
C ASP A 153 14.95 23.59 0.97
N HIS A 154 13.81 24.27 0.85
CA HIS A 154 12.76 23.86 -0.07
C HIS A 154 12.23 25.03 -0.88
N SER A 155 11.73 24.71 -2.07
CA SER A 155 11.05 25.64 -2.95
C SER A 155 9.70 25.07 -3.37
N SER A 156 8.79 25.93 -3.80
CA SER A 156 7.45 25.54 -4.23
C SER A 156 7.00 26.36 -5.43
N PHE A 157 6.19 25.75 -6.28
CA PHE A 157 5.50 26.46 -7.35
C PHE A 157 4.15 25.82 -7.66
N GLU A 158 3.28 26.61 -8.28
CA GLU A 158 1.95 26.17 -8.71
C GLU A 158 1.83 26.34 -10.22
N ILE A 159 1.16 25.37 -10.86
CA ILE A 159 0.87 25.40 -12.30
C ILE A 159 -0.63 25.21 -12.49
N ASN A 160 -1.25 26.14 -13.19
CA ASN A 160 -2.65 26.04 -13.58
C ASN A 160 -2.77 25.47 -14.99
N THR A 161 -3.59 24.44 -15.15
CA THR A 161 -3.94 23.86 -16.45
C THR A 161 -5.46 23.92 -16.59
N PRO A 162 -6.02 24.22 -17.77
CA PRO A 162 -7.47 24.15 -17.94
C PRO A 162 -7.90 22.68 -17.87
N ALA A 163 -8.93 22.37 -17.06
CA ALA A 163 -9.52 21.05 -17.08
C ALA A 163 -10.20 20.80 -18.44
N LEU A 164 -9.76 19.75 -19.14
CA LEU A 164 -10.30 19.39 -20.46
C LEU A 164 -11.75 18.91 -20.40
N GLU A 165 -12.13 18.28 -19.30
CA GLU A 165 -13.48 17.81 -18.99
C GLU A 165 -13.87 18.18 -17.55
N SER A 166 -15.15 18.02 -17.22
CA SER A 166 -15.64 18.21 -15.85
C SER A 166 -15.24 17.00 -14.99
N ILE A 167 -14.53 17.25 -13.89
CA ILE A 167 -13.93 16.24 -13.03
C ILE A 167 -14.63 16.27 -11.66
N GLU A 168 -15.03 15.11 -11.16
CA GLU A 168 -15.59 14.96 -9.82
C GLU A 168 -14.51 14.88 -8.75
N TRP A 169 -13.47 14.08 -8.98
CA TRP A 169 -12.29 13.94 -8.10
C TRP A 169 -11.10 13.39 -8.88
N ILE A 170 -9.89 13.60 -8.36
CA ILE A 170 -8.63 13.18 -9.00
C ILE A 170 -7.74 12.47 -7.98
N ASN A 171 -7.17 11.34 -8.40
CA ASN A 171 -6.11 10.65 -7.67
C ASN A 171 -4.78 10.79 -8.39
N VAL A 172 -3.74 11.15 -7.65
CA VAL A 172 -2.36 11.02 -8.10
C VAL A 172 -1.94 9.57 -7.89
N ASN A 173 -1.60 8.89 -8.99
CA ASN A 173 -1.15 7.50 -8.99
C ASN A 173 0.36 7.39 -8.90
N ASP A 174 1.09 8.38 -9.43
CA ASP A 174 2.54 8.45 -9.35
C ASP A 174 3.07 9.86 -9.64
N LEU A 175 4.25 10.15 -9.11
CA LEU A 175 5.06 11.32 -9.37
C LEU A 175 6.46 10.89 -9.76
N ARG A 176 6.95 11.35 -10.90
CA ARG A 176 8.29 11.02 -11.37
C ARG A 176 9.03 12.22 -11.93
N VAL A 177 10.34 12.23 -11.77
CA VAL A 177 11.22 13.15 -12.49
C VAL A 177 12.16 12.38 -13.40
N ASP A 178 12.24 12.82 -14.65
CA ASP A 178 13.20 12.33 -15.65
C ASP A 178 13.61 13.45 -16.59
N ASN A 179 14.92 13.62 -16.81
CA ASN A 179 15.48 14.59 -17.76
C ASN A 179 14.94 16.03 -17.58
N GLY A 180 14.84 16.51 -16.33
CA GLY A 180 14.32 17.86 -16.01
C GLY A 180 12.81 18.01 -16.18
N LYS A 181 12.08 16.91 -16.36
CA LYS A 181 10.63 16.90 -16.51
C LYS A 181 9.97 16.19 -15.34
N ILE A 182 8.98 16.86 -14.75
CA ILE A 182 8.12 16.29 -13.72
C ILE A 182 6.89 15.72 -14.40
N LYS A 183 6.69 14.41 -14.25
CA LYS A 183 5.52 13.69 -14.77
C LYS A 183 4.62 13.28 -13.61
N ILE A 184 3.32 13.57 -13.73
CA ILE A 184 2.30 13.16 -12.78
C ILE A 184 1.32 12.24 -13.51
N LEU A 185 1.23 10.99 -13.06
CA LEU A 185 0.20 10.07 -13.49
C LEU A 185 -1.03 10.25 -12.59
N SER A 186 -2.21 10.45 -13.17
CA SER A 186 -3.44 10.59 -12.38
C SER A 186 -4.63 9.87 -12.99
N THR A 187 -5.53 9.40 -12.12
CA THR A 187 -6.86 8.94 -12.52
C THR A 187 -7.85 10.06 -12.24
N ASN A 188 -8.45 10.57 -13.30
CA ASN A 188 -9.45 11.61 -13.27
C ASN A 188 -10.83 10.97 -13.38
N PHE A 189 -11.65 11.11 -12.34
CA PHE A 189 -13.00 10.59 -12.34
C PHE A 189 -13.95 11.67 -12.84
N LEU A 190 -14.60 11.43 -13.97
CA LEU A 190 -15.38 12.45 -14.66
C LEU A 190 -16.75 12.64 -14.02
N LEU A 191 -17.26 13.87 -14.02
CA LEU A 191 -18.52 14.24 -13.36
C LEU A 191 -19.75 13.53 -13.93
N HIS A 192 -19.70 13.15 -15.21
CA HIS A 192 -20.76 12.44 -15.90
C HIS A 192 -20.52 10.93 -15.98
N GLY A 193 -19.62 10.42 -15.14
CA GLY A 193 -19.16 9.03 -15.15
C GLY A 193 -17.97 8.81 -16.07
N GLY A 194 -17.27 7.70 -15.86
CA GLY A 194 -16.04 7.37 -16.58
C GLY A 194 -14.79 7.87 -15.88
N GLU A 195 -13.67 7.37 -16.36
CA GLU A 195 -12.33 7.59 -15.80
C GLU A 195 -11.37 7.87 -16.95
N GLU A 196 -10.47 8.83 -16.76
CA GLU A 196 -9.36 9.10 -17.67
C GLU A 196 -8.04 8.93 -16.92
N LEU A 197 -7.10 8.19 -17.51
CA LEU A 197 -5.74 8.08 -17.00
C LEU A 197 -4.87 9.10 -17.74
N HIS A 198 -4.39 10.11 -17.03
CA HIS A 198 -3.60 11.21 -17.57
C HIS A 198 -2.13 11.11 -17.18
N VAL A 199 -1.28 11.58 -18.08
CA VAL A 199 0.13 11.90 -17.81
C VAL A 199 0.32 13.38 -18.05
N TYR A 200 0.39 14.15 -16.97
CA TYR A 200 0.76 15.57 -17.01
C TYR A 200 2.28 15.69 -16.99
N THR A 201 2.84 16.49 -17.89
CA THR A 201 4.30 16.73 -17.97
C THR A 201 4.58 18.21 -17.78
N PHE A 202 5.45 18.52 -16.83
CA PHE A 202 5.90 19.87 -16.51
C PHE A 202 7.41 19.95 -16.67
N ASP A 203 7.88 21.07 -17.20
CA ASP A 203 9.30 21.39 -17.23
C ASP A 203 9.72 21.98 -15.88
N GLU A 204 10.72 21.38 -15.24
CA GLU A 204 11.14 21.73 -13.88
C GLU A 204 11.76 23.13 -13.80
N ASP A 205 12.53 23.53 -14.81
CA ASP A 205 13.28 24.78 -14.84
C ASP A 205 12.37 25.99 -15.14
N THR A 206 11.55 25.87 -16.18
CA THR A 206 10.64 26.93 -16.64
C THR A 206 9.34 26.98 -15.82
N LYS A 207 9.02 25.90 -15.09
CA LYS A 207 7.80 25.76 -14.28
C LYS A 207 6.53 25.90 -15.13
N GLN A 208 6.54 25.32 -16.32
CA GLN A 208 5.44 25.35 -17.27
C GLN A 208 4.96 23.94 -17.61
N ILE A 209 3.68 23.82 -17.98
CA ILE A 209 3.15 22.58 -18.56
C ILE A 209 3.70 22.41 -19.98
N GLU A 210 4.29 21.26 -20.25
CA GLU A 210 4.68 20.85 -21.60
C GLU A 210 3.60 20.02 -22.29
N GLY A 211 2.81 19.26 -21.52
CA GLY A 211 1.75 18.44 -22.08
C GLY A 211 0.81 17.80 -21.07
N ASP A 212 -0.40 17.50 -21.54
CA ASP A 212 -1.39 16.66 -20.90
C ASP A 212 -1.76 15.57 -21.91
N ARG A 213 -1.51 14.31 -21.55
CA ARG A 213 -1.80 13.15 -22.41
C ARG A 213 -2.68 12.15 -21.70
N ILE A 214 -3.82 11.86 -22.31
CA ILE A 214 -4.71 10.76 -21.91
C ILE A 214 -4.13 9.46 -22.49
N ILE A 215 -3.83 8.48 -21.63
CA ILE A 215 -3.31 7.16 -22.03
C ILE A 215 -4.37 6.06 -21.97
N ALA A 216 -5.44 6.28 -21.21
CA ALA A 216 -6.58 5.38 -21.11
C ALA A 216 -7.84 6.19 -20.83
N LYS A 217 -8.98 5.74 -21.36
CA LYS A 217 -10.26 6.39 -21.12
C LYS A 217 -11.36 5.34 -21.07
N SER A 218 -12.04 5.25 -19.93
CA SER A 218 -13.28 4.49 -19.85
C SER A 218 -14.43 5.35 -20.38
N ASN A 219 -15.19 4.80 -21.32
CA ASN A 219 -16.39 5.43 -21.83
C ASN A 219 -17.59 4.75 -21.15
N PRO A 220 -18.29 5.42 -20.24
CA PRO A 220 -19.50 4.87 -19.66
C PRO A 220 -20.60 4.90 -20.73
N GLU A 221 -21.00 3.73 -21.23
CA GLU A 221 -22.23 3.62 -22.04
C GLU A 221 -23.42 3.31 -21.12
N GLU A 222 -24.65 3.58 -21.58
CA GLU A 222 -25.84 3.21 -20.81
C GLU A 222 -25.82 1.71 -20.49
N ARG A 223 -25.82 1.38 -19.19
CA ARG A 223 -25.79 0.01 -18.63
C ARG A 223 -24.44 -0.72 -18.72
N ILE A 224 -23.36 -0.02 -19.09
CA ILE A 224 -22.00 -0.57 -19.04
C ILE A 224 -21.24 0.13 -17.90
N VAL A 225 -20.81 -0.62 -16.90
CA VAL A 225 -19.86 -0.12 -15.90
C VAL A 225 -18.46 -0.26 -16.47
N SER A 226 -17.86 0.86 -16.84
CA SER A 226 -16.48 0.91 -17.36
C SER A 226 -15.54 1.60 -16.38
N GLY A 227 -14.32 1.07 -16.23
CA GLY A 227 -13.35 1.57 -15.26
C GLY A 227 -11.93 1.14 -15.57
N ILE A 228 -10.97 1.85 -14.98
CA ILE A 228 -9.54 1.64 -15.16
C ILE A 228 -8.96 1.12 -13.85
N ARG A 229 -8.36 -0.07 -13.89
CA ARG A 229 -7.66 -0.64 -12.73
C ARG A 229 -6.16 -0.64 -12.97
N ILE A 230 -5.40 0.01 -12.10
CA ILE A 230 -3.93 0.00 -12.12
C ILE A 230 -3.42 -1.12 -11.19
N PHE A 231 -2.43 -1.90 -11.63
CA PHE A 231 -1.84 -3.01 -10.86
C PHE A 231 -0.57 -2.64 -10.10
N ASN A 232 -0.01 -1.45 -10.36
CA ASN A 232 1.15 -0.93 -9.64
C ASN A 232 0.81 -0.67 -8.17
N ASN A 233 1.81 -0.84 -7.30
CA ASN A 233 1.66 -0.57 -5.88
C ASN A 233 1.87 0.92 -5.57
N PHE A 234 0.78 1.66 -5.39
CA PHE A 234 0.80 3.09 -5.03
C PHE A 234 1.27 3.38 -3.59
N ASN A 235 1.47 2.35 -2.76
CA ASN A 235 1.95 2.48 -1.38
C ASN A 235 3.48 2.39 -1.26
N ASN A 236 4.21 2.45 -2.36
CA ASN A 236 5.66 2.39 -2.39
C ASN A 236 6.25 3.67 -2.99
N PHE A 237 7.41 4.11 -2.49
CA PHE A 237 8.18 5.24 -3.04
C PHE A 237 9.01 4.86 -4.27
N LYS A 238 8.76 3.68 -4.86
CA LYS A 238 9.53 3.19 -6.01
C LYS A 238 9.00 3.82 -7.29
N ASN A 239 9.91 4.44 -8.03
CA ASN A 239 9.65 4.95 -9.37
C ASN A 239 9.54 3.78 -10.35
N GLU A 240 8.33 3.43 -10.73
CA GLU A 240 8.10 2.35 -11.70
C GLU A 240 8.35 2.86 -13.12
N ASN A 241 9.08 2.07 -13.92
CA ASN A 241 9.28 2.38 -15.33
C ASN A 241 8.06 2.05 -16.19
N TYR A 242 7.19 1.17 -15.68
CA TYR A 242 6.03 0.67 -16.39
C TYR A 242 4.77 0.80 -15.53
N TYR A 243 3.65 1.08 -16.18
CA TYR A 243 2.32 1.05 -15.58
C TYR A 243 1.47 -0.01 -16.26
N LEU A 244 1.04 -1.00 -15.49
CA LEU A 244 0.13 -2.03 -15.96
C LEU A 244 -1.29 -1.65 -15.54
N TYR A 245 -2.21 -1.55 -16.51
CA TYR A 245 -3.59 -1.21 -16.22
C TYR A 245 -4.56 -2.03 -17.07
N LEU A 246 -5.74 -2.27 -16.49
CA LEU A 246 -6.86 -2.94 -17.12
C LEU A 246 -7.93 -1.92 -17.45
N GLU A 247 -8.35 -1.88 -18.70
CA GLU A 247 -9.62 -1.28 -19.08
C GLU A 247 -10.70 -2.36 -19.01
N LYS A 248 -11.67 -2.17 -18.12
CA LYS A 248 -12.79 -3.09 -17.95
C LYS A 248 -14.06 -2.44 -18.46
N ASN A 249 -14.80 -3.16 -19.30
CA ASN A 249 -16.18 -2.83 -19.68
C ASN A 249 -17.08 -3.98 -19.21
N ASP A 250 -17.89 -3.70 -18.19
CA ASP A 250 -18.82 -4.67 -17.61
C ASP A 250 -20.25 -4.40 -18.06
N ASN A 251 -20.83 -5.35 -18.77
CA ASN A 251 -22.22 -5.33 -19.24
C ASN A 251 -23.20 -5.79 -18.14
N ASP A 252 -23.08 -5.32 -16.89
CA ASP A 252 -24.19 -5.43 -15.94
C ASP A 252 -24.03 -4.49 -14.73
N SER A 253 -25.16 -3.91 -14.29
CA SER A 253 -25.26 -3.02 -13.14
C SER A 253 -25.78 -3.73 -11.88
N GLY A 254 -25.58 -5.05 -11.77
CA GLY A 254 -26.17 -5.89 -10.72
C GLY A 254 -25.16 -6.83 -10.04
N TYR A 255 -25.34 -7.04 -8.74
CA TYR A 255 -24.66 -8.08 -7.95
C TYR A 255 -25.03 -9.49 -8.48
N GLY A 256 -24.38 -9.92 -9.55
CA GLY A 256 -24.56 -11.24 -10.15
C GLY A 256 -23.62 -11.40 -11.33
N ASN A 257 -22.95 -12.57 -11.41
CA ASN A 257 -21.89 -12.89 -12.36
C ASN A 257 -22.10 -12.29 -13.76
N SER A 258 -21.26 -11.30 -14.08
CA SER A 258 -21.16 -10.58 -15.34
C SER A 258 -20.96 -11.54 -16.52
N LYS A 259 -21.89 -11.55 -17.48
CA LYS A 259 -21.87 -12.46 -18.64
C LYS A 259 -21.04 -11.96 -19.83
N GLY A 260 -20.42 -10.78 -19.75
CA GLY A 260 -19.69 -10.21 -20.87
C GLY A 260 -18.74 -9.11 -20.46
N ILE A 261 -17.77 -9.44 -19.60
CA ILE A 261 -16.63 -8.55 -19.34
C ILE A 261 -15.76 -8.59 -20.60
N THR A 262 -15.61 -7.45 -21.26
CA THR A 262 -14.45 -7.25 -22.14
C THR A 262 -13.40 -6.51 -21.34
N SER A 263 -12.23 -7.12 -21.23
CA SER A 263 -11.12 -6.64 -20.44
C SER A 263 -9.88 -6.61 -21.31
N GLN A 264 -9.29 -5.43 -21.47
CA GLN A 264 -8.06 -5.24 -22.22
C GLN A 264 -6.96 -4.77 -21.28
N LEU A 265 -5.83 -5.45 -21.35
CA LEU A 265 -4.67 -5.17 -20.52
C LEU A 265 -3.67 -4.34 -21.31
N PHE A 266 -3.23 -3.24 -20.73
CA PHE A 266 -2.30 -2.33 -21.36
C PHE A 266 -1.10 -2.09 -20.47
N LEU A 267 0.04 -1.91 -21.12
CA LEU A 267 1.29 -1.53 -20.50
C LEU A 267 1.71 -0.17 -21.02
N TYR A 268 1.91 0.76 -20.10
CA TYR A 268 2.45 2.08 -20.39
C TYR A 268 3.91 2.18 -19.95
N ASN A 269 4.80 2.53 -20.87
CA ASN A 269 6.22 2.75 -20.60
C ASN A 269 6.49 4.24 -20.33
N ASN A 270 6.89 4.59 -19.10
CA ASN A 270 7.15 5.98 -18.70
C ASN A 270 8.39 6.60 -19.34
N THR A 271 9.31 5.76 -19.81
CA THR A 271 10.57 6.19 -20.40
C THR A 271 10.35 6.58 -21.86
N THR A 272 9.67 5.72 -22.64
CA THR A 272 9.41 5.95 -24.07
C THR A 272 8.11 6.71 -24.34
N ASN A 273 7.24 6.82 -23.32
CA ASN A 273 5.86 7.30 -23.41
C ASN A 273 4.94 6.43 -24.28
N GLU A 274 5.30 5.19 -24.58
CA GLU A 274 4.53 4.29 -25.44
C GLU A 274 3.52 3.47 -24.63
N VAL A 275 2.37 3.18 -25.24
CA VAL A 275 1.34 2.28 -24.70
C VAL A 275 1.26 1.06 -25.61
N GLU A 276 1.30 -0.13 -25.04
CA GLU A 276 1.10 -1.40 -25.77
C GLU A 276 0.01 -2.25 -25.13
N GLU A 277 -0.79 -2.93 -25.95
CA GLU A 277 -1.75 -3.93 -25.47
C GLU A 277 -1.01 -5.24 -25.18
N LEU A 278 -1.22 -5.78 -23.97
CA LEU A 278 -0.64 -7.03 -23.53
C LEU A 278 -1.68 -8.15 -23.61
N LYS A 279 -1.42 -9.16 -24.43
CA LYS A 279 -2.29 -10.34 -24.55
C LYS A 279 -1.87 -11.41 -23.53
N LEU A 280 -2.82 -11.79 -22.68
CA LEU A 280 -2.62 -12.90 -21.76
C LEU A 280 -2.94 -14.25 -22.45
N PRO A 281 -2.20 -15.32 -22.12
CA PRO A 281 -2.64 -16.67 -22.42
C PRO A 281 -4.02 -16.95 -21.81
N GLU A 282 -4.90 -17.65 -22.54
CA GLU A 282 -6.28 -17.96 -22.11
C GLU A 282 -6.32 -18.61 -20.71
N GLU A 283 -5.33 -19.45 -20.40
CA GLU A 283 -5.19 -20.12 -19.10
C GLU A 283 -4.91 -19.19 -17.92
N LEU A 284 -4.44 -17.96 -18.16
CA LEU A 284 -4.12 -16.96 -17.13
C LEU A 284 -5.21 -15.88 -16.97
N GLU A 285 -6.14 -15.75 -17.92
CA GLU A 285 -7.23 -14.76 -17.85
C GLU A 285 -8.04 -14.82 -16.55
N PRO A 286 -8.41 -16.00 -16.00
CA PRO A 286 -9.14 -16.07 -14.73
C PRO A 286 -8.37 -15.49 -13.54
N HIS A 287 -7.05 -15.38 -13.66
CA HIS A 287 -6.14 -14.92 -12.61
C HIS A 287 -5.65 -13.48 -12.81
N MET A 288 -6.12 -12.78 -13.85
CA MET A 288 -5.64 -11.41 -14.15
C MET A 288 -5.83 -10.44 -12.98
N ASN A 289 -6.87 -10.65 -12.17
CA ASN A 289 -7.15 -9.77 -11.03
C ASN A 289 -6.12 -9.85 -9.90
N TYR A 290 -5.23 -10.84 -9.93
CA TYR A 290 -4.16 -11.05 -8.95
C TYR A 290 -2.77 -10.67 -9.50
N MET A 291 -2.71 -10.06 -10.69
CA MET A 291 -1.45 -9.63 -11.27
C MET A 291 -0.76 -8.57 -10.42
N THR A 292 0.56 -8.58 -10.46
CA THR A 292 1.40 -7.57 -9.84
C THR A 292 2.61 -7.31 -10.73
N LEU A 293 3.11 -6.08 -10.70
CA LEU A 293 4.29 -5.65 -11.42
C LEU A 293 5.43 -5.45 -10.42
N GLU A 294 6.60 -6.03 -10.70
CA GLU A 294 7.84 -5.71 -9.99
C GLU A 294 8.94 -5.41 -11.01
N GLY A 295 9.30 -4.13 -11.14
CA GLY A 295 10.29 -3.69 -12.10
C GLY A 295 9.84 -3.96 -13.54
N LYS A 296 10.54 -4.87 -14.22
CA LYS A 296 10.28 -5.23 -15.63
C LYS A 296 9.48 -6.51 -15.81
N ASP A 297 9.07 -7.13 -14.72
CA ASP A 297 8.40 -8.43 -14.74
C ASP A 297 6.97 -8.30 -14.20
N ILE A 298 6.03 -8.85 -14.96
CA ILE A 298 4.63 -9.02 -14.55
C ILE A 298 4.47 -10.43 -14.02
N PHE A 299 3.94 -10.54 -12.81
CA PHE A 299 3.73 -11.81 -12.14
C PHE A 299 2.24 -12.11 -12.00
N ILE A 300 1.86 -13.34 -12.34
CA ILE A 300 0.47 -13.83 -12.23
C ILE A 300 0.46 -15.07 -11.33
N PRO A 301 0.03 -14.95 -10.05
CA PRO A 301 -0.06 -16.08 -9.15
C PRO A 301 -1.29 -16.93 -9.48
N VAL A 302 -1.05 -18.22 -9.66
CA VAL A 302 -2.08 -19.25 -9.83
C VAL A 302 -2.03 -20.15 -8.58
N PRO A 303 -3.04 -20.09 -7.70
CA PRO A 303 -3.09 -20.94 -6.51
C PRO A 303 -3.06 -22.43 -6.87
N LEU A 304 -2.31 -23.21 -6.10
CA LEU A 304 -2.29 -24.67 -6.16
C LEU A 304 -2.76 -25.24 -4.81
N ALA A 305 -3.07 -26.55 -4.76
CA ALA A 305 -3.48 -27.20 -3.51
C ALA A 305 -2.42 -27.10 -2.40
N HIS A 306 -1.14 -27.03 -2.76
CA HIS A 306 0.00 -27.00 -1.85
C HIS A 306 1.00 -25.89 -2.21
N GLY A 307 0.50 -24.68 -2.47
CA GLY A 307 1.32 -23.51 -2.72
C GLY A 307 0.81 -22.71 -3.91
N LEU A 308 1.70 -22.22 -4.76
CA LEU A 308 1.32 -21.47 -5.96
C LEU A 308 2.28 -21.70 -7.13
N LYS A 309 1.75 -21.56 -8.34
CA LYS A 309 2.50 -21.40 -9.58
C LYS A 309 2.54 -19.91 -9.92
N LEU A 310 3.73 -19.32 -9.97
CA LEU A 310 3.94 -17.92 -10.30
C LEU A 310 4.38 -17.81 -11.76
N ASN A 311 3.47 -17.39 -12.64
CA ASN A 311 3.78 -17.15 -14.04
C ASN A 311 4.44 -15.78 -14.18
N ARG A 312 5.46 -15.67 -15.03
CA ARG A 312 6.25 -14.45 -15.23
C ARG A 312 6.25 -14.04 -16.70
N TYR A 313 5.92 -12.79 -16.96
CA TYR A 313 6.12 -12.16 -18.26
C TYR A 313 7.16 -11.04 -18.13
N ASN A 314 8.20 -11.10 -18.96
CA ASN A 314 9.26 -10.10 -18.97
C ASN A 314 8.98 -9.07 -20.07
N ILE A 315 8.83 -7.81 -19.66
CA ILE A 315 8.43 -6.71 -20.54
C ILE A 315 9.52 -6.38 -21.58
N GLU A 316 10.79 -6.44 -21.19
CA GLU A 316 11.90 -6.07 -22.07
C GLU A 316 12.12 -7.11 -23.17
N SER A 317 12.08 -8.40 -22.82
CA SER A 317 12.22 -9.49 -23.78
C SER A 317 10.92 -9.82 -24.53
N LYS A 318 9.79 -9.30 -24.05
CA LYS A 318 8.43 -9.57 -24.51
C LYS A 318 8.06 -11.06 -24.51
N GLN A 319 8.57 -11.80 -23.53
CA GLN A 319 8.40 -13.26 -23.46
C GLN A 319 7.87 -13.70 -22.11
N TRP A 320 7.03 -14.75 -22.17
CA TRP A 320 6.70 -15.55 -21.00
C TRP A 320 7.91 -16.39 -20.62
N GLU A 321 8.29 -16.32 -19.36
CA GLU A 321 9.36 -17.13 -18.80
C GLU A 321 8.80 -18.40 -18.17
N GLU A 322 9.68 -19.36 -17.89
CA GLU A 322 9.30 -20.57 -17.17
C GLU A 322 8.72 -20.20 -15.80
N PRO A 323 7.53 -20.75 -15.45
CA PRO A 323 6.86 -20.40 -14.21
C PRO A 323 7.61 -20.94 -12.99
N LEU A 324 7.63 -20.17 -11.92
CA LEU A 324 8.19 -20.58 -10.64
C LEU A 324 7.14 -21.34 -9.84
N ASN A 325 7.52 -22.47 -9.26
CA ASN A 325 6.62 -23.26 -8.43
C ASN A 325 7.08 -23.14 -6.97
N PHE A 326 6.22 -22.60 -6.13
CA PHE A 326 6.46 -22.49 -4.70
C PHE A 326 5.54 -23.46 -3.98
N ASN A 327 6.14 -24.37 -3.22
CA ASN A 327 5.42 -25.37 -2.45
C ASN A 327 5.39 -24.95 -0.98
N TYR A 328 4.19 -24.77 -0.44
CA TYR A 328 3.99 -24.48 0.97
C TYR A 328 2.61 -24.94 1.42
N SER A 329 2.46 -25.18 2.72
CA SER A 329 1.17 -25.61 3.28
C SER A 329 0.20 -24.44 3.37
N SER A 330 -1.00 -24.58 2.79
CA SER A 330 -2.10 -23.64 2.98
C SER A 330 -3.40 -24.40 3.20
N THR A 331 -4.20 -23.99 4.18
CA THR A 331 -5.61 -24.38 4.22
C THR A 331 -6.39 -23.30 3.50
N THR A 332 -6.90 -23.60 2.30
CA THR A 332 -7.84 -22.71 1.62
C THR A 332 -9.14 -22.66 2.42
N ASN A 333 -9.39 -21.55 3.10
CA ASN A 333 -10.69 -21.22 3.67
C ASN A 333 -11.26 -20.07 2.82
N ASP A 334 -12.52 -20.17 2.42
CA ASP A 334 -13.21 -19.14 1.61
C ASP A 334 -13.22 -17.75 2.26
N LYS A 335 -12.90 -17.66 3.57
CA LYS A 335 -12.87 -16.41 4.34
C LYS A 335 -11.51 -15.70 4.37
N GLU A 336 -10.40 -16.42 4.13
CA GLU A 336 -9.04 -15.89 4.29
C GLU A 336 -8.19 -16.28 3.09
N HIS A 337 -8.10 -15.37 2.12
CA HIS A 337 -7.19 -15.52 1.00
C HIS A 337 -5.73 -15.34 1.47
N PRO A 338 -4.78 -16.09 0.89
CA PRO A 338 -3.38 -15.90 1.22
C PRO A 338 -2.96 -14.49 0.84
N PHE A 339 -2.30 -13.81 1.77
CA PHE A 339 -1.60 -12.56 1.47
C PHE A 339 -0.38 -12.87 0.62
N LEU A 340 -0.17 -12.10 -0.44
CA LEU A 340 0.98 -12.20 -1.33
C LEU A 340 1.56 -10.81 -1.56
N GLN A 341 2.88 -10.69 -1.47
CA GLN A 341 3.59 -9.47 -1.80
C GLN A 341 4.94 -9.79 -2.46
N LEU A 342 5.27 -9.08 -3.53
CA LEU A 342 6.57 -9.18 -4.20
C LEU A 342 7.40 -7.95 -3.88
N ILE A 343 8.55 -8.13 -3.23
CA ILE A 343 9.45 -7.03 -2.89
C ILE A 343 10.90 -7.49 -2.94
N ASN A 344 11.72 -6.74 -3.69
CA ASN A 344 13.17 -6.90 -3.77
C ASN A 344 13.57 -8.30 -4.24
N GLY A 345 12.89 -8.82 -5.26
CA GLY A 345 13.18 -10.13 -5.83
C GLY A 345 12.75 -11.29 -4.95
N LYS A 346 11.86 -11.06 -3.98
CA LYS A 346 11.33 -12.09 -3.09
C LYS A 346 9.80 -12.10 -3.08
N LEU A 347 9.25 -13.31 -3.03
CA LEU A 347 7.84 -13.55 -2.77
C LEU A 347 7.64 -13.73 -1.27
N TYR A 348 6.78 -12.91 -0.68
CA TYR A 348 6.27 -13.08 0.66
C TYR A 348 4.84 -13.60 0.58
N ALA A 349 4.56 -14.69 1.28
CA ALA A 349 3.21 -15.23 1.37
C ALA A 349 2.84 -15.50 2.83
N VAL A 350 1.63 -15.11 3.23
CA VAL A 350 1.07 -15.48 4.53
C VAL A 350 -0.26 -16.20 4.31
N SER A 351 -0.31 -17.46 4.73
CA SER A 351 -1.47 -18.34 4.52
C SER A 351 -1.99 -18.88 5.83
N ARG A 352 -3.32 -19.01 5.97
CA ARG A 352 -3.90 -19.70 7.12
C ARG A 352 -3.51 -21.18 7.12
N VAL A 353 -3.21 -21.70 8.31
CA VAL A 353 -3.05 -23.13 8.58
C VAL A 353 -3.86 -23.52 9.84
N SER A 354 -3.93 -24.81 10.15
CA SER A 354 -4.79 -25.35 11.21
C SER A 354 -4.54 -24.75 12.61
N ASP A 355 -3.33 -24.26 12.87
CA ASP A 355 -2.89 -23.79 14.18
C ASP A 355 -2.14 -22.45 14.16
N GLY A 356 -2.48 -21.59 13.19
CA GLY A 356 -1.94 -20.24 13.07
C GLY A 356 -1.85 -19.81 11.60
N HIS A 357 -0.81 -19.07 11.25
CA HIS A 357 -0.51 -18.72 9.87
C HIS A 357 0.89 -19.17 9.50
N LEU A 358 1.07 -19.62 8.27
CA LEU A 358 2.37 -19.90 7.68
C LEU A 358 2.88 -18.65 6.96
N LEU A 359 4.04 -18.17 7.35
CA LEU A 359 4.83 -17.17 6.65
C LEU A 359 5.85 -17.87 5.76
N PHE A 360 5.82 -17.59 4.48
CA PHE A 360 6.69 -18.15 3.47
C PHE A 360 7.46 -17.02 2.75
N ILE A 361 8.77 -17.23 2.54
CA ILE A 361 9.61 -16.35 1.74
C ILE A 361 10.31 -17.17 0.65
N GLY A 362 10.08 -16.81 -0.61
CA GLY A 362 10.68 -17.45 -1.79
C GLY A 362 11.54 -16.49 -2.61
N ASP A 363 12.56 -17.01 -3.26
CA ASP A 363 13.44 -16.30 -4.19
C ASP A 363 12.82 -16.26 -5.60
N LEU A 364 12.57 -15.06 -6.14
CA LEU A 364 12.01 -14.89 -7.49
C LEU A 364 13.03 -15.16 -8.61
N LEU A 365 14.32 -15.25 -8.30
CA LEU A 365 15.32 -15.57 -9.30
C LEU A 365 15.27 -17.05 -9.69
N ASN A 366 15.07 -17.94 -8.71
CA ASN A 366 15.26 -19.38 -8.90
C ASN A 366 14.13 -20.26 -8.33
N GLY A 367 13.10 -19.66 -7.72
CA GLY A 367 11.95 -20.38 -7.16
C GLY A 367 12.25 -21.15 -5.87
N LYS A 368 13.41 -20.94 -5.23
CA LYS A 368 13.75 -21.63 -3.97
C LYS A 368 13.07 -20.98 -2.78
N THR A 369 12.66 -21.81 -1.84
CA THR A 369 12.27 -21.38 -0.50
C THR A 369 13.49 -20.85 0.25
N LEU A 370 13.39 -19.63 0.78
CA LEU A 370 14.41 -18.99 1.59
C LEU A 370 14.12 -19.13 3.09
N TYR A 371 12.85 -19.04 3.47
CA TYR A 371 12.41 -19.09 4.86
C TYR A 371 10.96 -19.56 4.99
N GLU A 372 10.70 -20.34 6.04
CA GLU A 372 9.35 -20.67 6.49
C GLU A 372 9.26 -20.40 7.99
N GLY A 373 8.22 -19.68 8.39
CA GLY A 373 7.91 -19.38 9.77
C GLY A 373 6.43 -19.57 10.05
N LYS A 374 6.10 -19.72 11.33
CA LYS A 374 4.74 -19.86 11.82
C LYS A 374 4.39 -18.68 12.70
N ILE A 375 3.31 -18.00 12.37
CA ILE A 375 2.73 -16.94 13.18
C ILE A 375 1.71 -17.57 14.12
N THR A 376 2.00 -17.55 15.42
CA THR A 376 1.17 -18.13 16.48
C THR A 376 0.73 -17.07 17.47
N ASP A 377 -0.48 -17.23 18.00
CA ASP A 377 -1.00 -16.43 19.12
C ASP A 377 -0.48 -17.03 20.44
N GLU A 378 0.28 -16.24 21.19
CA GLU A 378 0.85 -16.66 22.48
C GLU A 378 -0.21 -16.87 23.56
N ASN A 379 -1.36 -16.22 23.44
CA ASN A 379 -2.39 -16.12 24.47
C ASN A 379 -3.67 -16.88 24.07
N ARG A 380 -3.52 -17.96 23.29
CA ARG A 380 -4.59 -18.78 22.69
C ARG A 380 -5.69 -19.25 23.67
N GLU A 381 -5.40 -19.30 24.97
CA GLU A 381 -6.38 -19.65 26.02
C GLU A 381 -7.42 -18.55 26.30
N ASN A 382 -7.13 -17.29 25.94
CA ASN A 382 -7.96 -16.12 26.24
C ASN A 382 -8.85 -15.67 25.08
N PHE A 383 -8.82 -16.35 23.94
CA PHE A 383 -9.46 -15.87 22.71
C PHE A 383 -10.45 -16.85 22.09
N ASP A 384 -11.40 -16.27 21.37
CA ASP A 384 -12.36 -17.01 20.57
C ASP A 384 -11.63 -17.81 19.48
N ARG A 385 -12.07 -19.05 19.23
CA ARG A 385 -11.43 -19.91 18.23
C ARG A 385 -11.60 -19.40 16.79
N ASP A 386 -12.50 -18.43 16.61
CA ASP A 386 -12.90 -17.86 15.33
C ASP A 386 -12.33 -16.43 15.14
N TYR A 387 -11.02 -16.25 15.32
CA TYR A 387 -10.35 -14.99 14.95
C TYR A 387 -9.79 -15.03 13.53
N SER A 388 -9.76 -13.86 12.90
CA SER A 388 -9.09 -13.61 11.61
C SER A 388 -7.91 -12.66 11.78
N LEU A 389 -6.81 -12.97 11.09
CA LEU A 389 -5.64 -12.11 11.02
C LEU A 389 -5.43 -11.72 9.56
N TYR A 390 -5.77 -10.49 9.23
CA TYR A 390 -5.61 -9.96 7.88
C TYR A 390 -4.24 -9.29 7.77
N ILE A 391 -3.38 -9.79 6.89
CA ILE A 391 -2.11 -9.14 6.62
C ILE A 391 -2.35 -8.01 5.62
N GLU A 392 -1.96 -6.79 5.99
CA GLU A 392 -2.15 -5.60 5.17
C GLU A 392 -0.92 -5.35 4.31
N GLN A 393 0.27 -5.39 4.92
CA GLN A 393 1.52 -5.09 4.24
C GLN A 393 2.72 -5.69 5.00
N LEU A 394 3.77 -6.03 4.27
CA LEU A 394 5.08 -6.32 4.82
C LEU A 394 6.06 -5.19 4.49
N TYR A 395 6.86 -4.81 5.50
CA TYR A 395 7.90 -3.79 5.41
C TYR A 395 9.27 -4.39 5.71
N LEU A 396 10.28 -3.82 5.07
CA LEU A 396 11.67 -3.96 5.48
C LEU A 396 11.97 -2.81 6.46
N ALA A 397 12.42 -3.14 7.67
CA ALA A 397 12.99 -2.18 8.60
C ALA A 397 14.31 -1.66 8.01
N GLU A 398 14.40 -0.34 7.84
CA GLU A 398 15.65 0.36 7.48
C GLU A 398 16.61 0.46 8.68
#